data_AF-A0A2V5UR03-F1
#
_entry.id   AF-A0A2V5UR03-F1
#
_cell.length_a   1.000
_cell.length_b   1.000
_cell.length_c   1.000
_cell.angle_alpha   90.00
_cell.angle_beta   90.00
_cell.angle_gamma   90.00
#
_symmetry.space_group_name_H-M   'P 1'
#
loop_
_entity.id
_entity.type
_entity.pdbx_description
1 polymer ?
#
loop_
_entity_poly.entity_id
_entity_poly.type
_entity_poly.pdbx_seq_one_letter_code
_entity_poly.pdbx_strand_id
1 'polypeptide(L)'
;MKRTHQRPFVVATFAMTVDGKVTTRNFSPVDFTSHEDKLHLFRQRALADAVLIGHSTLKRDNVRLGVPQANLREARIKRGQTRYPIRVVVSDKGKIDARLNIFQSNISPIIIFST
;
A
#
# COMPACT_ATOMS: atom_id res chain seq x y z
N MET A 1 -5.36 18.51 -25.00
CA MET A 1 -5.71 17.12 -25.36
C MET A 1 -5.67 16.26 -24.09
N LYS A 2 -6.81 16.07 -23.40
CA LYS A 2 -6.87 15.19 -22.21
C LYS A 2 -6.77 13.75 -22.70
N ARG A 3 -5.67 13.05 -22.39
CA ARG A 3 -5.64 11.59 -22.54
C ARG A 3 -6.71 11.02 -21.60
N THR A 4 -7.83 10.58 -22.15
CA THR A 4 -8.86 9.80 -21.46
C THR A 4 -8.32 8.38 -21.28
N HIS A 5 -7.38 8.20 -20.37
CA HIS A 5 -7.03 6.86 -19.94
C HIS A 5 -8.24 6.27 -19.21
N GLN A 6 -8.90 5.29 -19.82
CA GLN A 6 -10.00 4.55 -19.20
C GLN A 6 -9.55 3.74 -17.95
N ARG A 7 -8.24 3.68 -17.68
CA ARG A 7 -7.64 2.95 -16.57
C ARG A 7 -6.56 3.79 -15.88
N PRO A 8 -6.38 3.65 -14.55
CA PRO A 8 -5.31 4.31 -13.83
C PRO A 8 -3.92 3.90 -14.33
N PHE A 9 -2.93 4.80 -14.17
CA PHE A 9 -1.52 4.43 -14.27
C PHE A 9 -1.13 3.58 -13.05
N VAL A 10 -0.49 2.44 -13.27
CA VAL A 10 -0.16 1.48 -12.21
C VAL A 10 1.35 1.34 -12.08
N VAL A 11 1.84 1.49 -10.85
CA VAL A 11 3.23 1.23 -10.47
C VAL A 11 3.22 0.12 -9.43
N ALA A 12 4.16 -0.81 -9.56
CA ALA A 12 4.41 -1.84 -8.57
C ALA A 12 5.78 -1.59 -7.91
N THR A 13 5.82 -1.63 -6.59
CA THR A 13 7.04 -1.42 -5.79
C THR A 13 7.29 -2.67 -4.98
N PHE A 14 8.46 -3.27 -5.17
CA PHE A 14 8.87 -4.49 -4.49
C PHE A 14 10.26 -4.31 -3.88
N ALA A 15 10.49 -4.96 -2.75
CA ALA A 15 11.82 -5.30 -2.29
C ALA A 15 11.95 -6.83 -2.36
N MET A 16 13.08 -7.31 -2.84
CA MET A 16 13.33 -8.73 -3.02
C MET A 16 14.79 -9.08 -2.75
N THR A 17 15.03 -10.33 -2.41
CA THR A 17 16.37 -10.92 -2.35
C THR A 17 16.96 -11.05 -3.77
N VAL A 18 18.28 -11.26 -3.86
CA VAL A 18 19.00 -11.44 -5.15
C VAL A 18 18.46 -12.62 -5.95
N ASP A 19 17.95 -13.67 -5.30
CA ASP A 19 17.33 -14.84 -5.93
C ASP A 19 15.81 -14.65 -6.23
N GLY A 20 15.31 -13.42 -6.12
CA GLY A 20 13.97 -13.02 -6.56
C GLY A 20 12.86 -13.39 -5.58
N LYS A 21 13.13 -13.50 -4.28
CA LYS A 21 12.10 -13.81 -3.27
C LYS A 21 11.66 -12.54 -2.56
N VAL A 22 10.34 -12.38 -2.42
CA VAL A 22 9.71 -11.28 -1.67
C VAL A 22 9.35 -11.65 -0.23
N THR A 23 9.47 -12.94 0.11
CA THR A 23 9.12 -13.47 1.44
C THR A 23 9.87 -14.79 1.70
N THR A 24 9.84 -15.26 2.95
CA THR A 24 10.40 -16.57 3.32
C THR A 24 9.48 -17.72 2.90
N ARG A 25 10.01 -18.95 2.86
CA ARG A 25 9.23 -20.17 2.57
C ARG A 25 8.00 -20.34 3.46
N ASN A 26 8.12 -19.92 4.73
CA ASN A 26 7.05 -20.03 5.73
C ASN A 26 6.18 -18.77 5.81
N PHE A 27 6.39 -17.81 4.90
CA PHE A 27 5.69 -16.53 4.87
C PHE A 27 5.79 -15.73 6.17
N SER A 28 6.90 -15.89 6.88
CA SER A 28 7.24 -15.11 8.06
C SER A 28 7.57 -13.65 7.67
N PRO A 29 7.41 -12.70 8.60
CA PRO A 29 7.87 -11.33 8.40
C PRO A 29 9.32 -11.29 7.93
N VAL A 30 9.58 -10.48 6.92
CA VAL A 30 10.91 -10.31 6.34
C VAL A 30 11.54 -9.00 6.80
N ASP A 31 12.83 -9.05 7.11
CA ASP A 31 13.62 -7.87 7.50
C ASP A 31 14.89 -7.72 6.65
N PHE A 32 14.83 -8.16 5.39
CA PHE A 32 15.94 -7.94 4.44
C PHE A 32 15.93 -6.51 3.84
N THR A 33 14.92 -5.69 4.16
CA THR A 33 14.81 -4.31 3.69
C THR A 33 15.51 -3.33 4.62
N SER A 34 16.30 -2.43 4.05
CA SER A 34 16.95 -1.35 4.78
C SER A 34 15.99 -0.23 5.19
N HIS A 35 16.50 0.73 5.97
CA HIS A 35 15.77 1.97 6.26
C HIS A 35 15.44 2.75 4.98
N GLU A 36 16.38 2.86 4.05
CA GLU A 36 16.18 3.59 2.79
C GLU A 36 15.14 2.92 1.88
N ASP A 37 15.06 1.59 1.88
CA ASP A 37 14.00 0.86 1.14
C ASP A 37 12.61 1.21 1.70
N LYS A 38 12.49 1.27 3.03
CA LYS A 38 11.24 1.67 3.71
C LYS A 38 10.88 3.13 3.38
N LEU A 39 11.86 4.03 3.35
CA LEU A 39 11.66 5.43 2.93
C LEU A 39 11.24 5.52 1.46
N HIS A 40 11.88 4.77 0.58
CA HIS A 40 11.51 4.71 -0.83
C HIS A 40 10.06 4.26 -1.01
N LEU A 41 9.65 3.19 -0.33
CA LEU A 41 8.27 2.71 -0.32
C LEU A 41 7.29 3.80 0.12
N PHE A 42 7.60 4.55 1.18
CA PHE A 42 6.73 5.65 1.62
C PHE A 42 6.68 6.80 0.63
N ARG A 43 7.79 7.14 -0.04
CA ARG A 43 7.81 8.14 -1.12
C ARG A 43 6.89 7.70 -2.28
N GLN A 44 6.96 6.44 -2.71
CA GLN A 44 6.07 5.92 -3.77
C GLN A 44 4.60 5.96 -3.36
N ARG A 45 4.26 5.50 -2.14
CA ARG A 45 2.90 5.60 -1.60
C ARG A 45 2.40 7.04 -1.52
N ALA A 46 3.29 7.98 -1.21
CA ALA A 46 2.94 9.38 -1.12
C ALA A 46 2.65 10.02 -2.49
N LEU A 47 3.14 9.46 -3.59
CA LEU A 47 2.85 9.96 -4.94
C LEU A 47 1.52 9.42 -5.48
N ALA A 48 1.12 8.21 -5.08
CA ALA A 48 -0.06 7.53 -5.61
C ALA A 48 -1.40 8.08 -5.08
N ASP A 49 -2.46 8.00 -5.88
CA ASP A 49 -3.82 8.34 -5.43
C ASP A 49 -4.46 7.19 -4.63
N ALA A 50 -4.07 5.95 -4.95
CA ALA A 50 -4.49 4.74 -4.25
C ALA A 50 -3.31 3.78 -4.04
N VAL A 51 -3.34 3.02 -2.95
CA VAL A 51 -2.38 1.95 -2.64
C VAL A 51 -3.13 0.64 -2.55
N LEU A 52 -2.74 -0.32 -3.38
CA LEU A 52 -3.37 -1.64 -3.49
C LEU A 52 -2.55 -2.72 -2.80
N ILE A 53 -3.21 -3.62 -2.08
CA ILE A 53 -2.62 -4.82 -1.49
C ILE A 53 -3.52 -6.04 -1.68
N GLY A 54 -2.92 -7.22 -1.80
CA GLY A 54 -3.66 -8.48 -1.74
C GLY A 54 -4.00 -8.87 -0.30
N HIS A 55 -5.15 -9.53 -0.11
CA HIS A 55 -5.62 -10.00 1.20
C HIS A 55 -4.56 -10.83 1.96
N SER A 56 -3.88 -11.76 1.29
CA SER A 56 -2.87 -12.61 1.93
C SER A 56 -1.69 -11.82 2.52
N THR A 57 -1.22 -10.80 1.80
CA THR A 57 -0.15 -9.91 2.27
C THR A 57 -0.65 -9.02 3.40
N LEU A 58 -1.85 -8.45 3.27
CA LEU A 58 -2.47 -7.66 4.33
C LEU A 58 -2.59 -8.43 5.65
N LYS A 59 -3.02 -9.69 5.59
CA LYS A 59 -3.17 -10.55 6.76
C LYS A 59 -1.82 -10.83 7.44
N ARG A 60 -0.78 -11.06 6.66
CA ARG A 60 0.57 -11.43 7.17
C ARG A 60 1.31 -10.22 7.72
N ASP A 61 1.30 -9.11 7.00
CA ASP A 61 2.08 -7.93 7.34
C ASP A 61 1.32 -7.00 8.32
N ASN A 62 0.00 -7.20 8.46
CA ASN A 62 -0.89 -6.44 9.35
C ASN A 62 -0.67 -4.91 9.26
N VAL A 63 -0.63 -4.39 8.04
CA VAL A 63 -0.28 -2.99 7.74
C VAL A 63 -1.49 -2.05 7.76
N ARG A 64 -1.23 -0.76 8.03
CA ARG A 64 -2.25 0.31 7.95
C ARG A 64 -2.41 0.92 6.54
N LEU A 65 -1.43 0.70 5.65
CA LEU A 65 -1.31 1.33 4.31
C LEU A 65 -1.33 2.87 4.30
N GLY A 66 -0.85 3.51 5.37
CA GLY A 66 -0.71 4.97 5.43
C GLY A 66 0.61 5.52 4.90
N VAL A 67 0.75 6.85 4.98
CA VAL A 67 1.98 7.60 4.76
C VAL A 67 2.45 8.14 6.12
N PRO A 68 3.42 7.48 6.80
CA PRO A 68 3.74 7.78 8.19
C PRO A 68 4.51 9.10 8.37
N GLN A 69 5.26 9.56 7.37
CA GLN A 69 6.06 10.78 7.48
C GLN A 69 5.22 12.04 7.20
N ALA A 70 5.33 13.04 8.08
CA ALA A 70 4.55 14.27 7.99
C ALA A 70 4.90 15.11 6.75
N ASN A 71 6.19 15.24 6.44
CA ASN A 71 6.67 15.95 5.24
C ASN A 71 6.06 15.39 3.95
N LEU A 72 5.92 14.06 3.83
CA LEU A 72 5.30 13.43 2.66
C LEU A 72 3.79 13.71 2.57
N ARG A 73 3.10 13.77 3.71
CA ARG A 73 1.68 14.16 3.78
C ARG A 73 1.47 15.62 3.37
N GLU A 74 2.32 16.52 3.85
CA GLU A 74 2.24 17.93 3.46
C GLU A 74 2.60 18.13 1.98
N ALA A 75 3.56 17.36 1.45
CA ALA A 75 3.87 17.37 0.02
C ALA A 75 2.67 16.92 -0.86
N ARG A 76 1.86 15.95 -0.39
CA ARG A 76 0.61 15.56 -1.06
C ARG A 76 -0.39 16.70 -1.13
N ILE A 77 -0.62 17.35 0.02
CA ILE A 77 -1.56 18.48 0.12
C ILE A 77 -1.12 19.62 -0.80
N LYS A 78 0.18 19.94 -0.83
CA LYS A 78 0.74 20.96 -1.75
C LYS A 78 0.54 20.62 -3.23
N ARG A 79 0.41 19.35 -3.60
CA ARG A 79 0.07 18.90 -4.97
C ARG A 79 -1.43 18.83 -5.25
N GLY A 80 -2.28 19.21 -4.29
CA GLY A 80 -3.74 19.10 -4.41
C GLY A 80 -4.28 17.68 -4.17
N GLN A 81 -3.48 16.76 -3.63
CA GLN A 81 -3.91 15.41 -3.27
C GLN A 81 -4.44 15.38 -1.83
N THR A 82 -5.28 14.39 -1.52
CA THR A 82 -5.68 14.09 -0.14
C THR A 82 -4.46 13.74 0.72
N ARG A 83 -4.55 14.01 2.04
CA ARG A 83 -3.46 13.74 3.01
C ARG A 83 -2.96 12.30 3.00
N TYR A 84 -3.85 11.34 2.70
CA TYR A 84 -3.56 9.91 2.60
C TYR A 84 -4.16 9.33 1.31
N PRO A 85 -3.49 8.35 0.67
CA PRO A 85 -4.05 7.67 -0.48
C PRO A 85 -5.27 6.81 -0.09
N ILE A 86 -6.10 6.50 -1.08
CA ILE A 86 -7.16 5.49 -0.94
C ILE A 86 -6.49 4.14 -0.66
N ARG A 87 -7.03 3.37 0.29
CA ARG A 87 -6.49 2.05 0.64
C ARG A 87 -7.32 0.99 -0.06
N VAL A 88 -6.72 0.20 -0.94
CA VAL A 88 -7.41 -0.79 -1.77
C VAL A 88 -6.97 -2.19 -1.35
N VAL A 89 -7.93 -3.05 -1.06
CA VAL A 89 -7.69 -4.46 -0.77
C VAL A 89 -8.34 -5.32 -1.85
N VAL A 90 -7.57 -6.25 -2.42
CA VAL A 90 -8.09 -7.25 -3.35
C VAL A 90 -8.16 -8.59 -2.64
N SER A 91 -9.34 -9.21 -2.66
CA SER A 91 -9.62 -10.52 -2.08
C SER A 91 -10.42 -11.36 -3.05
N ASP A 92 -10.27 -12.68 -3.01
CA ASP A 92 -11.12 -13.59 -3.79
C ASP A 92 -12.52 -13.69 -3.16
N LYS A 93 -12.59 -13.93 -1.83
CA LYS A 93 -13.85 -14.28 -1.13
C LYS A 93 -14.39 -13.19 -0.19
N GLY A 94 -13.76 -12.03 -0.15
CA GLY A 94 -14.14 -10.95 0.78
C GLY A 94 -13.95 -11.25 2.28
N LYS A 95 -13.46 -12.45 2.63
CA LYS A 95 -13.24 -12.88 4.02
C LYS A 95 -11.97 -12.26 4.59
N ILE A 96 -12.10 -11.06 5.16
CA ILE A 96 -11.01 -10.28 5.75
C ILE A 96 -11.32 -10.05 7.23
N ASP A 97 -10.35 -10.31 8.10
CA ASP A 97 -10.51 -10.09 9.55
C ASP A 97 -10.61 -8.58 9.87
N ALA A 98 -11.73 -8.16 10.45
CA ALA A 98 -11.99 -6.77 10.81
C ALA A 98 -11.04 -6.23 11.90
N ARG A 99 -10.32 -7.10 12.61
CA ARG A 99 -9.34 -6.72 13.64
C ARG A 99 -7.99 -6.29 13.06
N LEU A 100 -7.78 -6.44 11.75
CA LEU A 100 -6.53 -6.00 11.10
C LEU A 100 -6.33 -4.49 11.23
N ASN A 101 -5.07 -4.08 11.38
CA ASN A 101 -4.68 -2.69 11.64
C ASN A 101 -5.20 -1.68 10.60
N ILE A 102 -5.46 -2.12 9.37
CA ILE A 102 -6.05 -1.29 8.33
C ILE A 102 -7.44 -0.75 8.73
N PHE A 103 -8.26 -1.56 9.41
CA PHE A 103 -9.60 -1.19 9.85
C PHE A 103 -9.60 -0.44 11.19
N GLN A 104 -8.52 -0.54 11.95
CA GLN A 104 -8.33 0.19 13.21
C GLN A 104 -7.83 1.63 12.99
N SER A 105 -7.90 2.13 11.76
CA SER A 105 -7.38 3.43 11.36
C SER A 105 -8.34 4.08 10.38
N ASN A 106 -8.90 5.25 10.75
CA ASN A 106 -9.85 6.00 9.93
C ASN A 106 -9.19 7.18 9.19
N ILE A 107 -8.01 6.95 8.59
CA ILE A 107 -7.22 8.01 7.93
C ILE A 107 -7.62 8.28 6.47
N SER A 108 -8.21 7.29 5.78
CA SER A 108 -8.67 7.39 4.39
C SER A 108 -9.68 6.28 4.06
N PRO A 109 -10.48 6.43 2.99
CA PRO A 109 -11.38 5.38 2.55
C PRO A 109 -10.67 4.05 2.28
N ILE A 110 -11.36 2.95 2.58
CA ILE A 110 -10.93 1.59 2.23
C ILE A 110 -11.89 1.07 1.15
N ILE A 111 -11.35 0.61 0.04
CA ILE A 111 -12.10 -0.06 -1.03
C ILE A 111 -11.70 -1.52 -1.05
N ILE A 112 -12.67 -2.43 -0.99
CA ILE A 112 -12.44 -3.87 -1.07
C ILE A 112 -13.02 -4.37 -2.40
N PHE A 113 -12.17 -4.93 -3.24
CA PHE A 113 -12.58 -5.67 -4.42
C PHE A 113 -12.65 -7.16 -4.07
N SER A 114 -13.80 -7.78 -4.33
CA SER A 114 -14.05 -9.21 -4.15
C SER A 114 -14.86 -9.74 -5.32
N THR A 115 -14.77 -11.06 -5.54
CA THR A 115 -15.80 -11.81 -6.28
C THR A 115 -16.84 -12.38 -5.32
#